data_AF-A0AAV3XML0-F1
#
_entry.id   AF-A0AAV3XML0-F1
#
_cell.length_a   1.000
_cell.length_b   1.000
_cell.length_c   1.000
_cell.angle_alpha   90.00
_cell.angle_beta   90.00
_cell.angle_gamma   90.00
#
_symmetry.space_group_name_H-M   'P 1'
#
loop_
_entity.id
_entity.type
_entity.pdbx_description
1 polymer ?
#
loop_
_entity_poly.entity_id
_entity_poly.type
_entity_poly.pdbx_seq_one_letter_code
_entity_poly.pdbx_strand_id
1 'polypeptide(L)'
;MTNAKWLETLAIASSYIPENEAQAKSWQDNLLKEYSLIPFPISYETNEDMTWFKNASCRLCVKFNGLSEHTFQVYCDQRQLHWFQRFLEDQQIKHNSKNKHSSSLFTLRSGRIAWQEGEGKGEPWNLHHLILYFSVDNRLWTAEGTKQVKEEKAAEIANILTKTKEKGDLNQKQQAFIKRENSTLARINNPFPRPSKPLYQGQPHILVGVCLGLEKPATVAVVDAIVCKVLTDRSIGQLLGENYQLLNRQRRQKQSLSHQRHKAQKVAAFNQFGESELGQYVDRLLAKEIVALAQKYQAGSIVLPKLGDMREIVQSEIQAIAAQKCPEYLEGQQKYAKQYRVSVHNWSYGRLIDCIQTQAAKMGIALEQGEQPIRGSPQEKAKELALGADNSRSSKNY
;
A
#
# COMPACT_ATOMS: atom_id res chain seq x y z
N MET A 1 -29.52 9.27 16.69
CA MET A 1 -30.90 9.65 17.10
C MET A 1 -30.83 11.07 17.59
N THR A 2 -31.92 11.85 17.50
CA THR A 2 -32.01 13.13 18.19
C THR A 2 -32.01 12.91 19.70
N ASN A 3 -31.43 13.83 20.50
CA ASN A 3 -31.45 13.79 21.97
C ASN A 3 -32.86 13.49 22.55
N ALA A 4 -33.91 13.89 21.83
CA ALA A 4 -35.30 13.60 22.16
C ALA A 4 -35.60 12.11 22.37
N LYS A 5 -35.09 11.22 21.51
CA LYS A 5 -35.41 9.78 21.59
C LYS A 5 -34.69 9.08 22.74
N TRP A 6 -33.49 9.56 23.09
CA TRP A 6 -32.77 9.09 24.28
C TRP A 6 -33.50 9.54 25.56
N LEU A 7 -33.91 10.82 25.63
CA LEU A 7 -34.65 11.37 26.77
C LEU A 7 -36.00 10.67 26.98
N GLU A 8 -36.71 10.39 25.89
CA GLU A 8 -37.97 9.63 25.91
C GLU A 8 -37.75 8.21 26.43
N THR A 9 -36.71 7.52 25.95
CA THR A 9 -36.37 6.17 26.42
C THR A 9 -35.98 6.18 27.91
N LEU A 10 -35.26 7.20 28.37
CA LEU A 10 -34.89 7.36 29.78
C LEU A 10 -36.13 7.54 30.66
N ALA A 11 -37.06 8.41 30.24
CA ALA A 11 -38.30 8.66 30.98
C ALA A 11 -39.19 7.41 31.07
N ILE A 12 -39.23 6.61 30.00
CA ILE A 12 -39.97 5.34 30.00
C ILE A 12 -39.28 4.33 30.94
N ALA A 13 -37.97 4.15 30.81
CA ALA A 13 -37.21 3.20 31.62
C ALA A 13 -37.20 3.54 33.12
N SER A 14 -37.33 4.83 33.49
CA SER A 14 -37.42 5.25 34.89
C SER A 14 -38.82 5.10 35.50
N SER A 15 -39.85 5.03 34.66
CA SER A 15 -41.26 5.08 35.09
C SER A 15 -41.98 3.74 34.96
N TYR A 16 -41.47 2.81 34.15
CA TYR A 16 -42.11 1.55 33.82
C TYR A 16 -41.16 0.35 33.92
N ILE A 17 -41.72 -0.81 34.22
CA ILE A 17 -41.01 -2.10 34.19
C ILE A 17 -41.18 -2.68 32.78
N PRO A 18 -40.11 -3.15 32.11
CA PRO A 18 -40.22 -3.75 30.79
C PRO A 18 -41.07 -5.02 30.84
N GLU A 19 -41.96 -5.18 29.86
CA GLU A 19 -42.90 -6.30 29.74
C GLU A 19 -42.20 -7.62 29.39
N ASN A 20 -41.03 -7.54 28.75
CA ASN A 20 -40.22 -8.70 28.39
C ASN A 20 -38.73 -8.33 28.23
N GLU A 21 -37.88 -9.35 28.16
CA GLU A 21 -36.43 -9.19 28.00
C GLU A 21 -36.05 -8.44 26.70
N ALA A 22 -36.82 -8.60 25.63
CA ALA A 22 -36.54 -7.92 24.37
C ALA A 22 -36.76 -6.39 24.49
N GLN A 23 -37.78 -5.97 25.24
CA GLN A 23 -38.06 -4.57 25.52
C GLN A 23 -37.02 -3.98 26.47
N ALA A 24 -36.64 -4.71 27.52
CA ALA A 24 -35.56 -4.33 28.42
C ALA A 24 -34.24 -4.11 27.66
N LYS A 25 -33.89 -5.05 26.78
CA LYS A 25 -32.70 -4.97 25.93
C LYS A 25 -32.77 -3.79 24.95
N SER A 26 -33.93 -3.54 24.34
CA SER A 26 -34.14 -2.39 23.45
C SER A 26 -33.95 -1.05 24.18
N TRP A 27 -34.45 -0.92 25.42
CA TRP A 27 -34.23 0.28 26.23
C TRP A 27 -32.76 0.45 26.60
N GLN A 28 -32.12 -0.63 27.04
CA GLN A 28 -30.69 -0.65 27.36
C GLN A 28 -29.84 -0.29 26.15
N ASP A 29 -30.10 -0.90 24.99
CA ASP A 29 -29.38 -0.62 23.74
C ASP A 29 -29.53 0.83 23.29
N ASN A 30 -30.70 1.45 23.50
CA ASN A 30 -30.92 2.86 23.17
C ASN A 30 -30.26 3.82 24.16
N LEU A 31 -30.21 3.48 25.45
CA LEU A 31 -29.60 4.30 26.49
C LEU A 31 -28.07 4.23 26.50
N LEU A 32 -27.51 3.05 26.22
CA LEU A 32 -26.07 2.78 26.16
C LEU A 32 -25.48 3.03 24.77
N LYS A 33 -26.29 3.44 23.79
CA LYS A 33 -25.80 3.75 22.45
C LYS A 33 -24.87 4.95 22.48
N GLU A 34 -23.56 4.69 22.39
CA GLU A 34 -22.59 5.74 22.10
C GLU A 34 -22.84 6.25 20.67
N TYR A 35 -23.13 7.54 20.54
CA TYR A 35 -23.30 8.17 19.25
C TYR A 35 -21.95 8.71 18.78
N SER A 36 -21.64 8.46 17.50
CA SER A 36 -20.61 9.23 16.82
C SER A 36 -21.02 10.71 16.85
N LEU A 37 -20.21 11.55 17.51
CA LEU A 37 -20.32 13.01 17.45
C LEU A 37 -20.14 13.55 16.03
N ILE A 38 -19.66 12.69 15.15
CA ILE A 38 -19.18 13.02 13.84
C ILE A 38 -20.05 12.37 12.75
N PRO A 39 -20.47 13.12 11.71
CA PRO A 39 -21.19 12.57 10.57
C PRO A 39 -20.43 11.44 9.86
N PHE A 40 -21.18 10.51 9.27
CA PHE A 40 -20.59 9.49 8.41
C PHE A 40 -19.86 10.14 7.22
N PRO A 41 -18.72 9.57 6.82
CA PRO A 41 -17.97 10.10 5.70
C PRO A 41 -18.74 9.93 4.38
N ILE A 42 -18.67 10.96 3.55
CA ILE A 42 -19.37 11.02 2.26
C ILE A 42 -18.38 10.66 1.16
N SER A 43 -18.69 9.62 0.39
CA SER A 43 -17.87 9.14 -0.72
C SER A 43 -18.41 9.65 -2.05
N TYR A 44 -17.51 10.13 -2.89
CA TYR A 44 -17.75 10.56 -4.26
C TYR A 44 -17.02 9.61 -5.19
N GLU A 45 -17.78 8.67 -5.78
CA GLU A 45 -17.21 7.52 -6.48
C GLU A 45 -16.67 7.89 -7.86
N THR A 46 -17.11 8.99 -8.45
CA THR A 46 -16.66 9.44 -9.76
C THR A 46 -15.87 10.74 -9.68
N ASN A 47 -14.98 10.92 -10.65
CA ASN A 47 -14.18 12.13 -10.76
C ASN A 47 -14.95 13.35 -11.30
N GLU A 48 -16.17 13.12 -11.80
CA GLU A 48 -17.10 14.17 -12.24
C GLU A 48 -18.03 14.63 -11.10
N ASP A 49 -18.04 13.95 -9.96
CA ASP A 49 -18.80 14.36 -8.78
C ASP A 49 -18.23 15.59 -8.07
N MET A 50 -17.05 16.04 -8.50
CA MET A 50 -16.31 17.13 -7.90
C MET A 50 -15.98 18.16 -8.98
N THR A 51 -16.21 19.44 -8.70
CA THR A 51 -15.85 20.55 -9.58
C THR A 51 -14.77 21.39 -8.94
N TRP A 52 -13.62 21.49 -9.61
CA TRP A 52 -12.44 22.22 -9.15
C TRP A 52 -12.35 23.59 -9.81
N PHE A 53 -11.99 24.61 -9.01
CA PHE A 53 -11.80 25.97 -9.51
C PHE A 53 -10.86 26.77 -8.60
N LYS A 54 -10.47 27.97 -9.04
CA LYS A 54 -9.77 28.94 -8.21
C LYS A 54 -10.71 30.08 -7.83
N ASN A 55 -10.64 30.52 -6.58
CA ASN A 55 -11.35 31.72 -6.13
C ASN A 55 -10.59 33.01 -6.54
N ALA A 56 -11.15 34.17 -6.20
CA ALA A 56 -10.55 35.49 -6.48
C ALA A 56 -9.14 35.66 -5.86
N SER A 57 -8.85 34.97 -4.76
CA SER A 57 -7.53 34.94 -4.11
C SER A 57 -6.59 33.87 -4.68
N CYS A 58 -6.90 33.32 -5.86
CA CYS A 58 -6.17 32.23 -6.52
C CYS A 58 -6.03 30.94 -5.69
N ARG A 59 -6.87 30.72 -4.66
CA ARG A 59 -6.88 29.50 -3.87
C ARG A 59 -7.72 28.42 -4.55
N LEU A 60 -7.28 27.18 -4.43
CA LEU A 60 -7.98 26.02 -4.96
C LEU A 60 -9.24 25.73 -4.12
N CYS A 61 -10.35 25.59 -4.81
CA CYS A 61 -11.65 25.27 -4.23
C CYS A 61 -12.25 24.04 -4.93
N VAL A 62 -13.08 23.32 -4.19
CA VAL A 62 -13.86 22.20 -4.70
C VAL A 62 -15.32 22.35 -4.31
N LYS A 63 -16.21 22.03 -5.25
CA LYS A 63 -17.64 21.81 -5.06
C LYS A 63 -17.93 20.35 -5.24
N PHE A 64 -18.84 19.81 -4.43
CA PHE A 64 -19.25 18.42 -4.50
C PHE A 64 -20.71 18.33 -4.92
N ASN A 65 -21.00 17.43 -5.85
CA ASN A 65 -22.37 17.17 -6.27
C ASN A 65 -23.23 16.74 -5.06
N GLY A 66 -24.43 17.30 -4.95
CA GLY A 66 -25.32 17.02 -3.83
C GLY A 66 -25.10 17.86 -2.56
N LEU A 67 -23.99 18.61 -2.44
CA LEU A 67 -23.75 19.57 -1.34
C LEU A 67 -24.11 21.03 -1.73
N SER A 68 -25.06 21.20 -2.65
CA SER A 68 -25.64 22.48 -3.09
C SER A 68 -24.60 23.58 -3.41
N GLU A 69 -24.78 24.80 -2.89
CA GLU A 69 -23.95 25.98 -3.17
C GLU A 69 -22.63 25.99 -2.40
N HIS A 70 -22.43 25.03 -1.48
CA HIS A 70 -21.27 25.03 -0.60
C HIS A 70 -19.97 24.81 -1.39
N THR A 71 -19.02 25.69 -1.12
CA THR A 71 -17.68 25.66 -1.70
C THR A 71 -16.67 25.46 -0.60
N PHE A 72 -15.77 24.49 -0.79
CA PHE A 72 -14.73 24.18 0.18
C PHE A 72 -13.38 24.69 -0.34
N GLN A 73 -12.69 25.49 0.47
CA GLN A 73 -11.31 25.86 0.20
C GLN A 73 -10.39 24.70 0.60
N VAL A 74 -9.47 24.34 -0.29
CA VAL A 74 -8.53 23.25 -0.03
C VAL A 74 -7.28 23.80 0.64
N TYR A 75 -7.02 23.35 1.86
CA TYR A 75 -5.78 23.59 2.59
C TYR A 75 -4.94 22.32 2.51
N CYS A 76 -3.73 22.44 1.97
CA CYS A 76 -2.84 21.31 1.78
C CYS A 76 -1.38 21.74 1.82
N ASP A 77 -0.51 20.78 2.10
CA ASP A 77 0.93 20.98 2.06
C ASP A 77 1.43 21.07 0.61
N GLN A 78 2.61 21.69 0.44
CA GLN A 78 3.27 21.83 -0.85
C GLN A 78 3.49 20.48 -1.56
N ARG A 79 3.64 19.39 -0.81
CA ARG A 79 3.79 18.03 -1.34
C ARG A 79 2.53 17.51 -2.03
N GLN A 80 1.35 18.03 -1.72
CA GLN A 80 0.08 17.58 -2.29
C GLN A 80 -0.47 18.55 -3.35
N LEU A 81 -0.05 19.82 -3.29
CA LEU A 81 -0.53 20.90 -4.15
C LEU A 81 -0.55 20.55 -5.65
N HIS A 82 0.49 19.86 -6.13
CA HIS A 82 0.60 19.48 -7.54
C HIS A 82 -0.54 18.56 -8.02
N TRP A 83 -1.06 17.69 -7.15
CA TRP A 83 -2.21 16.85 -7.50
C TRP A 83 -3.47 17.68 -7.74
N PHE A 84 -3.76 18.62 -6.84
CA PHE A 84 -4.96 19.47 -6.95
C PHE A 84 -4.89 20.43 -8.14
N GLN A 85 -3.70 20.96 -8.43
CA GLN A 85 -3.47 21.73 -9.66
C GLN A 85 -3.78 20.88 -10.89
N ARG A 86 -3.34 19.62 -10.91
CA ARG A 86 -3.64 18.72 -12.01
C ARG A 86 -5.13 18.41 -12.17
N PHE A 87 -5.87 18.24 -11.07
CA PHE A 87 -7.31 17.99 -11.15
C PHE A 87 -8.05 19.18 -11.79
N LEU A 88 -7.66 20.40 -11.41
CA LEU A 88 -8.17 21.61 -12.03
C LEU A 88 -7.79 21.70 -13.51
N GLU A 89 -6.53 21.47 -13.86
CA GLU A 89 -6.04 21.49 -15.25
C GLU A 89 -6.81 20.51 -16.14
N ASP A 90 -6.99 19.27 -15.69
CA ASP A 90 -7.71 18.23 -16.44
C ASP A 90 -9.16 18.67 -16.72
N GLN A 91 -9.85 19.24 -15.73
CA GLN A 91 -11.22 19.75 -15.90
C GLN A 91 -11.27 20.96 -16.84
N GLN A 92 -10.34 21.90 -16.72
CA GLN A 92 -10.27 23.08 -17.59
C GLN A 92 -9.99 22.69 -19.04
N ILE A 93 -9.06 21.77 -19.28
CA ILE A 93 -8.72 21.27 -20.62
C ILE A 93 -9.95 20.60 -21.24
N LYS A 94 -10.64 19.74 -20.50
CA LYS A 94 -11.87 19.10 -20.96
C LYS A 94 -12.95 20.15 -21.30
N HIS A 95 -13.19 21.10 -20.41
CA HIS A 95 -14.18 22.17 -20.61
C HIS A 95 -13.85 23.03 -21.83
N ASN A 96 -12.63 23.55 -21.91
CA ASN A 96 -12.17 24.43 -23.00
C ASN A 96 -12.17 23.73 -24.37
N SER A 97 -11.98 22.41 -24.39
CA SER A 97 -12.05 21.60 -25.61
C SER A 97 -13.48 21.25 -26.06
N LYS A 98 -14.53 21.75 -25.37
CA LYS A 98 -15.93 21.33 -25.56
C LYS A 98 -16.13 19.82 -25.34
N ASN A 99 -15.54 19.27 -24.28
CA ASN A 99 -15.62 17.85 -23.88
C ASN A 99 -15.09 16.86 -24.93
N LYS A 100 -14.06 17.25 -25.70
CA LYS A 100 -13.37 16.34 -26.63
C LYS A 100 -12.48 15.32 -25.94
N HIS A 101 -12.12 15.56 -24.69
CA HIS A 101 -11.35 14.63 -23.85
C HIS A 101 -12.27 13.76 -23.00
N SER A 102 -11.87 12.52 -22.75
CA SER A 102 -12.59 11.60 -21.87
C SER A 102 -12.20 11.79 -20.40
N SER A 103 -13.17 11.89 -19.50
CA SER A 103 -12.93 11.90 -18.04
C SER A 103 -12.35 10.59 -17.50
N SER A 104 -12.43 9.50 -18.28
CA SER A 104 -11.73 8.25 -17.96
C SER A 104 -10.21 8.41 -17.92
N LEU A 105 -9.65 9.49 -18.49
CA LEU A 105 -8.23 9.82 -18.49
C LEU A 105 -7.87 10.96 -17.51
N PHE A 106 -8.76 11.33 -16.59
CA PHE A 106 -8.45 12.22 -15.47
C PHE A 106 -7.60 11.51 -14.42
N THR A 107 -6.62 12.22 -13.85
CA THR A 107 -5.78 11.69 -12.76
C THR A 107 -6.60 11.38 -11.50
N LEU A 108 -7.61 12.21 -11.20
CA LEU A 108 -8.57 11.99 -10.12
C LEU A 108 -9.49 10.82 -10.46
N ARG A 109 -9.71 9.92 -9.49
CA ARG A 109 -10.65 8.79 -9.61
C ARG A 109 -11.88 8.96 -8.73
N SER A 110 -11.66 9.25 -7.46
CA SER A 110 -12.72 9.41 -6.46
C SER A 110 -12.26 10.32 -5.33
N GLY A 111 -13.22 10.84 -4.57
CA GLY A 111 -12.99 11.66 -3.39
C GLY A 111 -13.82 11.17 -2.21
N ARG A 112 -13.40 11.51 -1.00
CA ARG A 112 -14.17 11.23 0.22
C ARG A 112 -13.96 12.35 1.21
N ILE A 113 -15.05 12.90 1.70
CA ILE A 113 -15.03 13.88 2.80
C ILE A 113 -15.30 13.11 4.09
N ALA A 114 -14.42 13.26 5.07
CA ALA A 114 -14.61 12.69 6.39
C ALA A 114 -14.17 13.69 7.45
N TRP A 115 -14.86 13.69 8.57
CA TRP A 115 -14.45 14.43 9.75
C TRP A 115 -13.43 13.60 10.53
N GLN A 116 -12.35 14.26 10.94
CA GLN A 116 -11.38 13.74 11.89
C GLN A 116 -11.70 14.28 13.27
N GLU A 117 -11.81 13.37 14.23
CA GLU A 117 -11.95 13.71 15.63
C GLU A 117 -10.67 14.36 16.14
N GLY A 118 -10.82 15.45 16.89
CA GLY A 118 -9.73 16.20 17.47
C GLY A 118 -9.85 16.17 18.98
N GLU A 119 -8.71 16.25 19.66
CA GLU A 119 -8.64 16.22 21.12
C GLU A 119 -8.75 17.64 21.68
N GLY A 120 -9.70 17.88 22.59
CA GLY A 120 -9.81 19.18 23.26
C GLY A 120 -11.16 19.42 23.92
N LYS A 121 -11.29 20.59 24.57
CA LYS A 121 -12.54 21.09 25.15
C LYS A 121 -13.00 22.29 24.32
N GLY A 122 -14.25 22.28 23.86
CA GLY A 122 -14.82 23.35 23.04
C GLY A 122 -15.96 22.85 22.15
N GLU A 123 -16.43 23.73 21.27
CA GLU A 123 -17.48 23.38 20.31
C GLU A 123 -16.98 22.38 19.26
N PRO A 124 -17.79 21.37 18.87
CA PRO A 124 -17.36 20.30 17.97
C PRO A 124 -16.78 20.78 16.63
N TRP A 125 -17.27 21.89 16.07
CA TRP A 125 -16.79 22.44 14.79
C TRP A 125 -15.40 23.10 14.88
N ASN A 126 -14.93 23.43 16.08
CA ASN A 126 -13.59 23.93 16.32
C ASN A 126 -12.60 22.82 16.71
N LEU A 127 -13.12 21.68 17.20
CA LEU A 127 -12.33 20.51 17.59
C LEU A 127 -12.11 19.55 16.43
N HIS A 128 -13.16 19.29 15.65
CA HIS A 128 -13.12 18.33 14.56
C HIS A 128 -12.75 19.01 13.24
N HIS A 129 -11.93 18.35 12.44
CA HIS A 129 -11.48 18.89 11.17
C HIS A 129 -12.04 18.09 10.01
N LEU A 130 -12.47 18.78 8.96
CA LEU A 130 -12.92 18.15 7.73
C LEU A 130 -11.70 17.77 6.89
N ILE A 131 -11.48 16.48 6.69
CA ILE A 131 -10.44 15.93 5.82
C ILE A 131 -11.05 15.51 4.50
N LEU A 132 -10.30 15.81 3.45
CA LEU A 132 -10.60 15.41 2.10
C LEU A 132 -9.58 14.37 1.62
N TYR A 133 -10.06 13.16 1.39
CA TYR A 133 -9.31 12.04 0.85
C TYR A 133 -9.57 11.88 -0.63
N PHE A 134 -8.57 11.41 -1.38
CA PHE A 134 -8.69 11.18 -2.82
C PHE A 134 -8.00 9.90 -3.23
N SER A 135 -8.54 9.30 -4.29
CA SER A 135 -7.87 8.23 -5.03
C SER A 135 -7.38 8.78 -6.36
N VAL A 136 -6.11 8.52 -6.67
CA VAL A 136 -5.45 8.94 -7.91
C VAL A 136 -4.90 7.75 -8.68
N ASP A 137 -4.95 7.82 -10.00
CA ASP A 137 -4.25 6.88 -10.87
C ASP A 137 -2.94 7.52 -11.34
N ASN A 138 -1.83 7.09 -10.72
CA ASN A 138 -0.51 7.66 -10.96
C ASN A 138 -0.01 7.43 -12.39
N ARG A 139 -0.54 6.44 -13.13
CA ARG A 139 -0.17 6.21 -14.54
C ARG A 139 -0.56 7.39 -15.42
N LEU A 140 -1.69 8.04 -15.08
CA LEU A 140 -2.19 9.23 -15.75
C LEU A 140 -1.40 10.51 -15.42
N TRP A 141 -0.30 10.41 -14.70
CA TRP A 141 0.62 11.53 -14.50
C TRP A 141 1.55 11.74 -15.70
N THR A 142 1.84 10.69 -16.47
CA THR A 142 2.85 10.69 -17.54
C THR A 142 2.21 10.42 -18.89
N ALA A 143 2.85 10.85 -19.97
CA ALA A 143 2.35 10.61 -21.33
C ALA A 143 2.32 9.09 -21.65
N GLU A 144 3.37 8.39 -21.25
CA GLU A 144 3.57 6.96 -21.47
C GLU A 144 2.58 6.12 -20.66
N GLY A 145 2.40 6.43 -19.37
CA GLY A 145 1.39 5.77 -18.55
C GLY A 145 -0.03 6.08 -19.02
N THR A 146 -0.29 7.29 -19.52
CA THR A 146 -1.58 7.63 -20.13
C THR A 146 -1.84 6.82 -21.40
N LYS A 147 -0.80 6.53 -22.19
CA LYS A 147 -0.90 5.67 -23.36
C LYS A 147 -1.29 4.23 -22.98
N GLN A 148 -0.70 3.67 -21.92
CA GLN A 148 -1.09 2.34 -21.41
C GLN A 148 -2.57 2.31 -21.00
N VAL A 149 -3.01 3.27 -20.16
CA VAL A 149 -4.42 3.35 -19.72
C VAL A 149 -5.36 3.56 -20.91
N LYS A 150 -4.94 4.34 -21.92
CA LYS A 150 -5.69 4.54 -23.15
C LYS A 150 -5.89 3.23 -23.91
N GLU A 151 -4.84 2.45 -24.09
CA GLU A 151 -4.88 1.15 -24.79
C GLU A 151 -5.74 0.13 -24.03
N GLU A 152 -5.57 0.01 -22.70
CA GLU A 152 -6.39 -0.83 -21.83
C GLU A 152 -7.89 -0.50 -21.97
N LYS A 153 -8.24 0.79 -21.89
CA LYS A 153 -9.63 1.24 -21.99
C LYS A 153 -10.20 1.09 -23.39
N ALA A 154 -9.40 1.34 -24.43
CA ALA A 154 -9.83 1.13 -25.80
C ALA A 154 -10.14 -0.36 -26.08
N ALA A 155 -9.31 -1.27 -25.56
CA ALA A 155 -9.55 -2.72 -25.66
C ALA A 155 -10.79 -3.15 -24.88
N GLU A 156 -11.00 -2.63 -23.67
CA GLU A 156 -12.21 -2.89 -22.86
C GLU A 156 -13.48 -2.47 -23.61
N ILE A 157 -13.49 -1.25 -24.17
CA ILE A 157 -14.63 -0.74 -24.95
C ILE A 157 -14.83 -1.56 -26.23
N ALA A 158 -13.75 -1.91 -26.94
CA ALA A 158 -13.83 -2.74 -28.13
C ALA A 158 -14.47 -4.11 -27.83
N ASN A 159 -14.07 -4.75 -26.73
CA ASN A 159 -14.65 -6.02 -26.27
C ASN A 159 -16.12 -5.90 -25.87
N ILE A 160 -16.53 -4.77 -25.27
CA ILE A 160 -17.93 -4.51 -24.96
C ILE A 160 -18.74 -4.33 -26.25
N LEU A 161 -18.18 -3.60 -27.23
CA LEU A 161 -18.81 -3.36 -28.52
C LEU A 161 -18.98 -4.63 -29.34
N THR A 162 -17.98 -5.52 -29.38
CA THR A 162 -18.09 -6.83 -30.07
C THR A 162 -19.17 -7.70 -29.44
N LYS A 163 -19.10 -7.92 -28.12
CA LYS A 163 -20.11 -8.71 -27.37
C LYS A 163 -21.52 -8.15 -27.50
N THR A 164 -21.66 -6.83 -27.60
CA THR A 164 -22.98 -6.22 -27.76
C THR A 164 -23.50 -6.42 -29.17
N LYS A 165 -22.65 -6.30 -30.21
CA LYS A 165 -23.03 -6.53 -31.61
C LYS A 165 -23.32 -8.00 -31.93
N GLU A 166 -22.67 -8.94 -31.26
CA GLU A 166 -22.90 -10.39 -31.40
C GLU A 166 -24.31 -10.83 -30.98
N LYS A 167 -25.02 -10.02 -30.19
CA LYS A 167 -26.38 -10.33 -29.72
C LYS A 167 -27.47 -10.25 -30.81
N GLY A 168 -27.12 -9.89 -32.05
CA GLY A 168 -28.07 -9.85 -33.16
C GLY A 168 -29.01 -8.63 -33.09
N ASP A 169 -30.32 -8.85 -33.01
CA ASP A 169 -31.32 -7.79 -33.03
C ASP A 169 -31.23 -6.85 -31.83
N LEU A 170 -30.61 -5.69 -32.05
CA LEU A 170 -30.35 -4.71 -31.00
C LEU A 170 -31.56 -3.81 -30.75
N ASN A 171 -31.99 -3.73 -29.50
CA ASN A 171 -32.98 -2.77 -29.06
C ASN A 171 -32.42 -1.33 -29.17
N GLN A 172 -33.28 -0.32 -29.31
CA GLN A 172 -32.93 1.11 -29.34
C GLN A 172 -32.01 1.51 -28.17
N LYS A 173 -32.23 0.97 -26.97
CA LYS A 173 -31.34 1.20 -25.81
C LYS A 173 -29.91 0.70 -26.05
N GLN A 174 -29.76 -0.47 -26.67
CA GLN A 174 -28.46 -1.05 -27.00
C GLN A 174 -27.77 -0.29 -28.14
N GLN A 175 -28.52 0.18 -29.13
CA GLN A 175 -27.99 1.05 -30.18
C GLN A 175 -27.51 2.40 -29.61
N ALA A 176 -28.28 3.00 -28.70
CA ALA A 176 -27.87 4.23 -27.99
C ALA A 176 -26.61 4.01 -27.14
N PHE A 177 -26.52 2.86 -26.46
CA PHE A 177 -25.32 2.47 -25.71
C PHE A 177 -24.10 2.34 -26.62
N ILE A 178 -24.20 1.65 -27.76
CA ILE A 178 -23.11 1.54 -28.76
C ILE A 178 -22.68 2.93 -29.26
N LYS A 179 -23.62 3.83 -29.55
CA LYS A 179 -23.31 5.21 -29.95
C LYS A 179 -22.53 5.96 -28.86
N ARG A 180 -22.92 5.80 -27.59
CA ARG A 180 -22.20 6.38 -26.45
C ARG A 180 -20.78 5.82 -26.35
N GLU A 181 -20.61 4.50 -26.41
CA GLU A 181 -19.30 3.84 -26.32
C GLU A 181 -18.36 4.24 -27.47
N ASN A 182 -18.87 4.32 -28.71
CA ASN A 182 -18.09 4.83 -29.84
C ASN A 182 -17.67 6.30 -29.64
N SER A 183 -18.54 7.13 -29.06
CA SER A 183 -18.19 8.51 -28.71
C SER A 183 -17.11 8.55 -27.62
N THR A 184 -17.20 7.69 -26.61
CA THR A 184 -16.18 7.56 -25.56
C THR A 184 -14.84 7.13 -26.15
N LEU A 185 -14.83 6.15 -27.06
CA LEU A 185 -13.62 5.69 -27.75
C LEU A 185 -12.96 6.81 -28.55
N ALA A 186 -13.75 7.62 -29.26
CA ALA A 186 -13.25 8.80 -29.98
C ALA A 186 -12.63 9.83 -29.03
N ARG A 187 -13.21 10.06 -27.85
CA ARG A 187 -12.68 11.00 -26.84
C ARG A 187 -11.40 10.49 -26.16
N ILE A 188 -11.29 9.18 -25.94
CA ILE A 188 -10.08 8.54 -25.39
C ILE A 188 -8.87 8.73 -26.33
N ASN A 189 -9.10 8.91 -27.63
CA ASN A 189 -8.04 9.21 -28.58
C ASN A 189 -7.44 10.61 -28.47
N ASN A 190 -8.05 11.50 -27.70
CA ASN A 190 -7.52 12.82 -27.36
C ASN A 190 -7.04 12.81 -25.89
N PRO A 191 -5.80 12.36 -25.60
CA PRO A 191 -5.30 12.37 -24.23
C PRO A 191 -5.05 13.81 -23.74
N PHE A 192 -5.03 13.98 -22.41
CA PHE A 192 -4.58 15.22 -21.81
C PHE A 192 -3.07 15.40 -22.03
N PRO A 193 -2.55 16.64 -22.13
CA PRO A 193 -1.12 16.90 -22.15
C PRO A 193 -0.50 16.48 -20.82
N ARG A 194 0.54 15.65 -20.89
CA ARG A 194 1.26 15.11 -19.72
C ARG A 194 2.76 15.23 -19.95
N PRO A 195 3.57 15.40 -18.89
CA PRO A 195 5.02 15.29 -19.00
C PRO A 195 5.42 13.89 -19.50
N SER A 196 6.42 13.84 -20.37
CA SER A 196 7.04 12.58 -20.77
C SER A 196 7.94 12.08 -19.65
N LYS A 197 7.77 10.82 -19.29
CA LYS A 197 8.66 10.08 -18.41
C LYS A 197 8.70 8.64 -18.90
N PRO A 198 9.84 8.16 -19.42
CA PRO A 198 9.91 6.82 -19.96
C PRO A 198 9.56 5.80 -18.87
N LEU A 199 8.78 4.80 -19.27
CA LEU A 199 8.50 3.66 -18.41
C LEU A 199 9.80 2.91 -18.15
N TYR A 200 9.90 2.34 -16.96
CA TYR A 200 11.04 1.52 -16.61
C TYR A 200 11.13 0.33 -17.58
N GLN A 201 12.30 0.16 -18.19
CA GLN A 201 12.62 -0.98 -19.05
C GLN A 201 13.91 -1.60 -18.51
N GLY A 202 13.75 -2.68 -17.77
CA GLY A 202 14.87 -3.48 -17.27
C GLY A 202 15.36 -4.48 -18.32
N GLN A 203 16.63 -4.84 -18.24
CA GLN A 203 17.25 -5.91 -18.99
C GLN A 203 16.83 -7.26 -18.40
N PRO A 204 16.16 -8.14 -19.17
CA PRO A 204 15.57 -9.37 -18.64
C PRO A 204 16.57 -10.30 -17.94
N HIS A 205 17.82 -10.31 -18.40
CA HIS A 205 18.90 -11.13 -17.88
C HIS A 205 19.57 -10.57 -16.62
N ILE A 206 19.31 -9.31 -16.25
CA ILE A 206 19.82 -8.74 -15.00
C ILE A 206 18.75 -8.91 -13.92
N LEU A 207 19.12 -9.60 -12.85
CA LEU A 207 18.22 -9.98 -11.76
C LEU A 207 18.75 -9.46 -10.43
N VAL A 208 17.84 -9.03 -9.55
CA VAL A 208 18.18 -8.69 -8.17
C VAL A 208 17.64 -9.75 -7.24
N GLY A 209 18.51 -10.61 -6.70
CA GLY A 209 18.16 -11.57 -5.66
C GLY A 209 18.20 -10.94 -4.28
N VAL A 210 17.14 -11.13 -3.48
CA VAL A 210 17.08 -10.68 -2.08
C VAL A 210 17.09 -11.88 -1.15
N CYS A 211 18.20 -12.09 -0.45
CA CYS A 211 18.27 -13.08 0.61
C CYS A 211 17.76 -12.49 1.93
N LEU A 212 16.88 -13.22 2.60
CA LEU A 212 16.39 -12.91 3.94
C LEU A 212 17.03 -13.88 4.94
N GLY A 213 17.61 -13.37 6.03
CA GLY A 213 18.35 -14.19 6.99
C GLY A 213 18.26 -13.67 8.42
N LEU A 214 18.54 -14.53 9.40
CA LEU A 214 18.33 -14.25 10.82
C LEU A 214 19.12 -13.07 11.37
N GLU A 215 20.41 -13.00 11.08
CA GLU A 215 21.32 -11.97 11.61
C GLU A 215 21.27 -10.69 10.77
N LYS A 216 21.20 -10.87 9.44
CA LYS A 216 21.12 -9.82 8.42
C LYS A 216 19.77 -9.94 7.73
N PRO A 217 18.77 -9.11 8.08
CA PRO A 217 17.39 -9.31 7.64
C PRO A 217 17.21 -9.15 6.13
N ALA A 218 18.13 -8.49 5.43
CA ALA A 218 18.20 -8.48 3.98
C ALA A 218 19.65 -8.40 3.50
N THR A 219 20.00 -9.21 2.51
CA THR A 219 21.22 -9.10 1.70
C THR A 219 20.83 -9.19 0.24
N VAL A 220 21.41 -8.33 -0.60
CA VAL A 220 21.02 -8.20 -2.01
C VAL A 220 22.19 -8.56 -2.90
N ALA A 221 21.93 -9.30 -3.97
CA ALA A 221 22.89 -9.53 -5.04
C ALA A 221 22.26 -9.18 -6.39
N VAL A 222 22.98 -8.43 -7.22
CA VAL A 222 22.64 -8.23 -8.63
C VAL A 222 23.42 -9.23 -9.44
N VAL A 223 22.72 -9.98 -10.27
CA VAL A 223 23.29 -11.06 -11.06
C VAL A 223 22.97 -10.82 -12.53
N ASP A 224 23.99 -10.97 -13.36
CA ASP A 224 23.81 -11.19 -14.79
C ASP A 224 23.64 -12.70 -15.01
N ALA A 225 22.45 -13.11 -15.45
CA ALA A 225 22.08 -14.50 -15.65
C ALA A 225 22.77 -15.13 -16.86
N ILE A 226 23.17 -14.36 -17.88
CA ILE A 226 23.87 -14.88 -19.07
C ILE A 226 25.27 -15.36 -18.68
N VAL A 227 25.98 -14.53 -17.91
CA VAL A 227 27.37 -14.81 -17.50
C VAL A 227 27.42 -15.52 -16.14
N CYS A 228 26.28 -15.72 -15.49
CA CYS A 228 26.14 -16.26 -14.14
C CYS A 228 27.02 -15.52 -13.10
N LYS A 229 27.21 -14.21 -13.28
CA LYS A 229 28.15 -13.39 -12.51
C LYS A 229 27.42 -12.36 -11.65
N VAL A 230 27.89 -12.21 -10.41
CA VAL A 230 27.42 -11.14 -9.51
C VAL A 230 28.05 -9.82 -9.95
N LEU A 231 27.21 -8.84 -10.31
CA LEU A 231 27.62 -7.48 -10.66
C LEU A 231 27.92 -6.65 -9.41
N THR A 232 27.10 -6.81 -8.37
CA THR A 232 27.32 -6.22 -7.05
C THR A 232 26.55 -7.00 -6.01
N ASP A 233 27.08 -7.03 -4.80
CA ASP A 233 26.38 -7.44 -3.60
C ASP A 233 26.29 -6.27 -2.62
N ARG A 234 25.22 -6.22 -1.84
CA ARG A 234 25.02 -5.24 -0.77
C ARG A 234 24.47 -5.91 0.47
N SER A 235 25.22 -5.75 1.55
CA SER A 235 24.75 -6.06 2.90
C SER A 235 23.79 -4.98 3.41
N ILE A 236 23.03 -5.29 4.45
CA ILE A 236 22.12 -4.32 5.07
C ILE A 236 22.81 -3.02 5.53
N GLY A 237 24.07 -3.11 6.00
CA GLY A 237 24.83 -1.93 6.39
C GLY A 237 25.12 -1.02 5.20
N GLN A 238 25.44 -1.61 4.04
CA GLN A 238 25.68 -0.87 2.81
C GLN A 238 24.39 -0.33 2.17
N LEU A 239 23.26 -1.03 2.33
CA LEU A 239 21.95 -0.55 1.87
C LEU A 239 21.50 0.66 2.70
N LEU A 240 21.58 0.58 4.03
CA LEU A 240 21.09 1.66 4.90
C LEU A 240 22.07 2.82 5.05
N GLY A 241 23.38 2.58 4.88
CA GLY A 241 24.40 3.60 5.08
C GLY A 241 24.30 4.24 6.47
N GLU A 242 24.16 5.56 6.53
CA GLU A 242 23.99 6.31 7.77
C GLU A 242 22.73 5.91 8.56
N ASN A 243 21.67 5.48 7.85
CA ASN A 243 20.42 5.03 8.47
C ASN A 243 20.57 3.68 9.19
N TYR A 244 21.72 3.01 9.08
CA TYR A 244 22.00 1.78 9.83
C TYR A 244 21.89 1.98 11.35
N GLN A 245 22.13 3.20 11.83
CA GLN A 245 21.94 3.54 13.24
C GLN A 245 20.47 3.37 13.70
N LEU A 246 19.50 3.59 12.81
CA LEU A 246 18.08 3.40 13.10
C LEU A 246 17.73 1.93 13.33
N LEU A 247 18.35 1.02 12.56
CA LEU A 247 18.21 -0.42 12.78
C LEU A 247 18.77 -0.82 14.16
N ASN A 248 19.93 -0.28 14.55
CA ASN A 248 20.52 -0.54 15.87
C ASN A 248 19.65 0.01 17.00
N ARG A 249 19.08 1.21 16.83
CA ARG A 249 18.12 1.78 17.78
C ARG A 249 16.88 0.90 17.93
N GLN A 250 16.33 0.42 16.83
CA GLN A 250 15.18 -0.50 16.84
C GLN A 250 15.50 -1.79 17.58
N ARG A 251 16.69 -2.39 17.35
CA ARG A 251 17.14 -3.60 18.05
C ARG A 251 17.20 -3.38 19.56
N ARG A 252 17.82 -2.27 20.00
CA ARG A 252 17.89 -1.89 21.43
C ARG A 252 16.50 -1.69 22.04
N GLN A 253 15.60 -1.01 21.32
CA GLN A 253 14.24 -0.79 21.81
C GLN A 253 13.49 -2.12 21.97
N LYS A 254 13.55 -3.02 20.99
CA LYS A 254 12.92 -4.35 21.10
C LYS A 254 13.46 -5.16 22.27
N GLN A 255 14.78 -5.14 22.48
CA GLN A 255 15.41 -5.84 23.61
C GLN A 255 14.94 -5.28 24.95
N SER A 256 14.91 -3.94 25.09
CA SER A 256 14.41 -3.27 26.30
C SER A 256 12.95 -3.61 26.57
N LEU A 257 12.09 -3.55 25.54
CA LEU A 257 10.67 -3.90 25.65
C LEU A 257 10.46 -5.38 25.98
N SER A 258 11.27 -6.28 25.42
CA SER A 258 11.22 -7.71 25.76
C SER A 258 11.55 -7.93 27.25
N HIS A 259 12.58 -7.26 27.77
CA HIS A 259 12.93 -7.32 29.18
C HIS A 259 11.83 -6.77 30.09
N GLN A 260 11.23 -5.63 29.72
CA GLN A 260 10.09 -5.05 30.43
C GLN A 260 8.87 -5.99 30.43
N ARG A 261 8.55 -6.61 29.28
CA ARG A 261 7.49 -7.63 29.17
C ARG A 261 7.73 -8.80 30.09
N HIS A 262 8.94 -9.33 30.11
CA HIS A 262 9.29 -10.45 30.97
C HIS A 262 9.18 -10.09 32.46
N LYS A 263 9.62 -8.89 32.86
CA LYS A 263 9.42 -8.40 34.24
C LYS A 263 7.94 -8.24 34.59
N ALA A 264 7.16 -7.62 33.72
CA ALA A 264 5.73 -7.41 33.93
C ALA A 264 4.97 -8.76 34.04
N GLN A 265 5.30 -9.73 33.19
CA GLN A 265 4.73 -11.09 33.24
C GLN A 265 5.01 -11.79 34.58
N LYS A 266 6.20 -11.66 35.14
CA LYS A 266 6.54 -12.24 36.44
C LYS A 266 5.71 -11.68 37.60
N VAL A 267 5.25 -10.44 37.49
CA VAL A 267 4.46 -9.75 38.52
C VAL A 267 2.98 -9.66 38.11
N ALA A 268 2.56 -10.39 37.09
CA ALA A 268 1.20 -10.36 36.53
C ALA A 268 0.68 -8.95 36.18
N ALA A 269 1.59 -8.03 35.82
CA ALA A 269 1.29 -6.66 35.44
C ALA A 269 1.01 -6.54 33.94
N PHE A 270 0.42 -5.40 33.54
CA PHE A 270 0.19 -5.05 32.14
C PHE A 270 1.49 -5.14 31.32
N ASN A 271 1.43 -5.86 30.19
CA ASN A 271 2.61 -6.25 29.41
C ASN A 271 2.53 -5.83 27.92
N GLN A 272 1.51 -5.05 27.55
CA GLN A 272 1.37 -4.54 26.19
C GLN A 272 2.05 -3.18 26.06
N PHE A 273 3.36 -3.20 25.82
CA PHE A 273 4.10 -1.97 25.54
C PHE A 273 4.05 -1.66 24.03
N GLY A 274 3.70 -0.42 23.67
CA GLY A 274 3.69 0.03 22.28
C GLY A 274 5.08 -0.06 21.64
N GLU A 275 5.17 -0.67 20.46
CA GLU A 275 6.38 -0.63 19.65
C GLU A 275 6.37 0.66 18.81
N SER A 276 7.51 1.34 18.71
CA SER A 276 7.63 2.48 17.79
C SER A 276 7.45 2.01 16.34
N GLU A 277 6.89 2.86 15.48
CA GLU A 277 6.79 2.60 14.04
C GLU A 277 8.17 2.53 13.32
N LEU A 278 9.26 2.70 14.07
CA LEU A 278 10.64 2.68 13.58
C LEU A 278 10.94 1.43 12.75
N GLY A 279 10.40 0.27 13.13
CA GLY A 279 10.60 -0.95 12.34
C GLY A 279 10.00 -0.89 10.95
N GLN A 280 8.77 -0.35 10.84
CA GLN A 280 8.13 -0.15 9.54
C GLN A 280 8.88 0.89 8.71
N TYR A 281 9.41 1.93 9.37
CA TYR A 281 10.21 2.94 8.69
C TYR A 281 11.50 2.37 8.12
N VAL A 282 12.22 1.52 8.87
CA VAL A 282 13.43 0.84 8.36
C VAL A 282 13.09 -0.09 7.20
N ASP A 283 11.97 -0.82 7.24
CA ASP A 283 11.51 -1.65 6.12
C ASP A 283 11.29 -0.82 4.85
N ARG A 284 10.68 0.37 4.98
CA ARG A 284 10.48 1.30 3.86
C ARG A 284 11.81 1.81 3.30
N LEU A 285 12.79 2.09 4.15
CA LEU A 285 14.13 2.49 3.73
C LEU A 285 14.83 1.36 2.97
N LEU A 286 14.81 0.13 3.49
CA LEU A 286 15.38 -1.02 2.79
C LEU A 286 14.73 -1.25 1.42
N ALA A 287 13.41 -1.24 1.37
CA ALA A 287 12.67 -1.41 0.12
C ALA A 287 13.04 -0.33 -0.91
N LYS A 288 13.17 0.93 -0.47
CA LYS A 288 13.59 2.04 -1.33
C LYS A 288 14.99 1.78 -1.92
N GLU A 289 15.95 1.39 -1.10
CA GLU A 289 17.33 1.18 -1.54
C GLU A 289 17.47 -0.06 -2.44
N ILE A 290 16.72 -1.13 -2.17
CA ILE A 290 16.66 -2.33 -3.04
C ILE A 290 16.13 -1.95 -4.42
N VAL A 291 15.04 -1.19 -4.50
CA VAL A 291 14.46 -0.74 -5.77
C VAL A 291 15.38 0.24 -6.50
N ALA A 292 16.03 1.16 -5.77
CA ALA A 292 17.01 2.07 -6.36
C ALA A 292 18.20 1.31 -6.96
N LEU A 293 18.62 0.23 -6.31
CA LEU A 293 19.68 -0.63 -6.79
C LEU A 293 19.24 -1.38 -8.06
N ALA A 294 18.02 -1.93 -8.09
CA ALA A 294 17.44 -2.53 -9.29
C ALA A 294 17.40 -1.53 -10.45
N GLN A 295 16.99 -0.28 -10.20
CA GLN A 295 16.97 0.78 -11.21
C GLN A 295 18.36 1.12 -11.74
N LYS A 296 19.35 1.25 -10.85
CA LYS A 296 20.73 1.60 -11.22
C LYS A 296 21.33 0.60 -12.21
N TYR A 297 21.06 -0.68 -12.01
CA TYR A 297 21.56 -1.75 -12.89
C TYR A 297 20.56 -2.14 -13.97
N GLN A 298 19.45 -1.41 -14.12
CA GLN A 298 18.39 -1.73 -15.07
C GLN A 298 17.94 -3.20 -14.96
N ALA A 299 17.76 -3.72 -13.76
CA ALA A 299 17.34 -5.10 -13.58
C ALA A 299 15.93 -5.38 -14.13
N GLY A 300 15.76 -6.48 -14.83
CA GLY A 300 14.47 -6.91 -15.36
C GLY A 300 13.47 -7.28 -14.26
N SER A 301 13.91 -7.95 -13.20
CA SER A 301 13.09 -8.29 -12.04
C SER A 301 13.86 -8.30 -10.72
N ILE A 302 13.10 -8.21 -9.63
CA ILE A 302 13.58 -8.48 -8.27
C ILE A 302 13.00 -9.83 -7.83
N VAL A 303 13.87 -10.73 -7.39
CA VAL A 303 13.53 -12.08 -6.94
C VAL A 303 13.52 -12.11 -5.41
N LEU A 304 12.36 -12.45 -4.86
CA LEU A 304 12.10 -12.55 -3.42
C LEU A 304 11.91 -14.02 -3.00
N PRO A 305 12.27 -14.39 -1.77
CA PRO A 305 12.07 -15.75 -1.28
C PRO A 305 10.61 -15.98 -0.88
N LYS A 306 10.12 -17.21 -1.02
CA LYS A 306 8.81 -17.60 -0.50
C LYS A 306 8.80 -17.55 1.04
N LEU A 307 7.71 -17.04 1.62
CA LEU A 307 7.57 -16.96 3.08
C LEU A 307 7.44 -18.33 3.77
N GLY A 308 6.91 -19.35 3.07
CA GLY A 308 6.77 -20.71 3.60
C GLY A 308 8.11 -21.31 4.04
N ASP A 309 9.15 -21.07 3.25
CA ASP A 309 10.48 -21.66 3.43
C ASP A 309 11.27 -20.96 4.55
N MET A 310 10.87 -19.74 4.92
CA MET A 310 11.60 -18.93 5.90
C MET A 310 11.67 -19.57 7.28
N ARG A 311 10.64 -20.30 7.71
CA ARG A 311 10.65 -20.98 9.01
C ARG A 311 11.70 -22.09 9.04
N GLU A 312 11.80 -22.85 7.97
CA GLU A 312 12.75 -23.96 7.83
C GLU A 312 14.17 -23.43 7.70
N ILE A 313 14.39 -22.41 6.86
CA ILE A 313 15.69 -21.74 6.71
C ILE A 313 16.18 -21.20 8.05
N VAL A 314 15.32 -20.49 8.79
CA VAL A 314 15.62 -19.98 10.14
C VAL A 314 15.97 -21.13 11.08
N GLN A 315 15.21 -22.22 11.05
CA GLN A 315 15.47 -23.37 11.91
C GLN A 315 16.80 -24.06 11.59
N SER A 316 17.10 -24.27 10.31
CA SER A 316 18.36 -24.85 9.86
C SER A 316 19.56 -23.95 10.17
N GLU A 317 19.44 -22.62 10.02
CA GLU A 317 20.48 -21.67 10.41
C GLU A 317 20.75 -21.71 11.93
N ILE A 318 19.69 -21.74 12.75
CA ILE A 318 19.83 -21.85 14.22
C ILE A 318 20.53 -23.16 14.60
N GLN A 319 20.15 -24.28 13.97
CA GLN A 319 20.74 -25.60 14.24
C GLN A 319 22.21 -25.65 13.82
N ALA A 320 22.56 -25.08 12.65
CA ALA A 320 23.94 -25.01 12.18
C ALA A 320 24.84 -24.21 13.14
N ILE A 321 24.37 -23.06 13.63
CA ILE A 321 25.11 -22.23 14.60
C ILE A 321 25.24 -22.98 15.94
N ALA A 322 24.17 -23.64 16.39
CA ALA A 322 24.21 -24.43 17.62
C ALA A 322 25.23 -25.57 17.55
N ALA A 323 25.26 -26.31 16.44
CA ALA A 323 26.22 -27.38 16.20
C ALA A 323 27.66 -26.87 16.13
N GLN A 324 27.88 -25.69 15.54
CA GLN A 324 29.21 -25.06 15.49
C GLN A 324 29.69 -24.59 16.87
N LYS A 325 28.79 -24.08 17.72
CA LYS A 325 29.13 -23.58 19.06
C LYS A 325 29.29 -24.70 20.08
N CYS A 326 28.52 -25.77 19.96
CA CYS A 326 28.56 -26.93 20.84
C CYS A 326 28.73 -28.20 20.00
N PRO A 327 29.95 -28.48 19.50
CA PRO A 327 30.21 -29.73 18.77
C PRO A 327 29.92 -30.93 19.68
N GLU A 328 29.29 -31.96 19.12
CA GLU A 328 29.00 -33.26 19.76
C GLU A 328 28.10 -33.28 21.01
N TYR A 329 27.74 -32.12 21.58
CA TYR A 329 26.84 -32.03 22.74
C TYR A 329 25.40 -31.67 22.35
N LEU A 330 24.58 -32.69 22.06
CA LEU A 330 23.21 -32.53 21.55
C LEU A 330 22.28 -31.72 22.47
N GLU A 331 22.31 -31.94 23.78
CA GLU A 331 21.48 -31.17 24.71
C GLU A 331 21.90 -29.70 24.79
N GLY A 332 23.22 -29.44 24.71
CA GLY A 332 23.75 -28.08 24.64
C GLY A 332 23.36 -27.38 23.36
N GLN A 333 23.38 -28.08 22.22
CA GLN A 333 22.89 -27.57 20.95
C GLN A 333 21.40 -27.21 21.04
N GLN A 334 20.57 -28.07 21.63
CA GLN A 334 19.13 -27.79 21.79
C GLN A 334 18.87 -26.60 22.72
N LYS A 335 19.58 -26.52 23.84
CA LYS A 335 19.48 -25.40 24.79
C LYS A 335 19.96 -24.10 24.17
N TYR A 336 21.09 -24.13 23.46
CA TYR A 336 21.61 -23.00 22.71
C TYR A 336 20.65 -22.57 21.60
N ALA A 337 20.15 -23.50 20.78
CA ALA A 337 19.17 -23.21 19.73
C ALA A 337 17.90 -22.56 20.28
N LYS A 338 17.40 -23.01 21.43
CA LYS A 338 16.23 -22.44 22.10
C LYS A 338 16.51 -21.02 22.60
N GLN A 339 17.64 -20.80 23.27
CA GLN A 339 18.06 -19.47 23.73
C GLN A 339 18.32 -18.52 22.56
N TYR A 340 19.00 -19.01 21.53
CA TYR A 340 19.34 -18.28 20.33
C TYR A 340 18.07 -17.87 19.58
N ARG A 341 17.11 -18.77 19.38
CA ARG A 341 15.79 -18.45 18.79
C ARG A 341 15.05 -17.33 19.52
N VAL A 342 15.13 -17.28 20.86
CA VAL A 342 14.51 -16.22 21.67
C VAL A 342 15.31 -14.91 21.58
N SER A 343 16.63 -14.98 21.45
CA SER A 343 17.53 -13.82 21.38
C SER A 343 17.61 -13.19 19.99
N VAL A 344 17.39 -13.98 18.94
CA VAL A 344 17.54 -13.56 17.55
C VAL A 344 16.31 -12.79 17.10
N HIS A 345 16.60 -11.85 16.24
CA HIS A 345 15.73 -10.81 15.77
C HIS A 345 14.38 -11.33 15.19
N ASN A 346 13.25 -10.98 15.83
CA ASN A 346 11.88 -11.18 15.30
C ASN A 346 11.56 -10.15 14.19
N TRP A 347 12.06 -10.36 12.97
CA TRP A 347 11.69 -9.53 11.81
C TRP A 347 10.41 -10.04 11.19
N SER A 348 9.58 -9.11 10.75
CA SER A 348 8.43 -9.46 9.91
C SER A 348 8.89 -9.44 8.46
N TYR A 349 9.35 -10.59 7.97
CA TYR A 349 9.76 -10.73 6.57
C TYR A 349 8.60 -10.50 5.60
N GLY A 350 7.36 -10.84 5.99
CA GLY A 350 6.16 -10.50 5.23
C GLY A 350 6.04 -9.00 5.02
N ARG A 351 6.14 -8.21 6.10
CA ARG A 351 6.08 -6.74 6.01
C ARG A 351 7.18 -6.15 5.13
N LEU A 352 8.40 -6.68 5.20
CA LEU A 352 9.50 -6.22 4.34
C LEU A 352 9.24 -6.55 2.87
N ILE A 353 8.80 -7.78 2.58
CA ILE A 353 8.40 -8.21 1.24
C ILE A 353 7.30 -7.29 0.70
N ASP A 354 6.25 -7.02 1.47
CA ASP A 354 5.15 -6.13 1.08
C ASP A 354 5.65 -4.71 0.76
N CYS A 355 6.60 -4.21 1.55
CA CYS A 355 7.22 -2.91 1.29
C CYS A 355 8.01 -2.92 -0.04
N ILE A 356 8.78 -3.97 -0.32
CA ILE A 356 9.52 -4.13 -1.58
C ILE A 356 8.53 -4.24 -2.75
N GLN A 357 7.50 -5.07 -2.62
CA GLN A 357 6.49 -5.26 -3.66
C GLN A 357 5.80 -3.93 -4.01
N THR A 358 5.38 -3.18 -2.99
CA THR A 358 4.74 -1.88 -3.16
C THR A 358 5.67 -0.86 -3.83
N GLN A 359 6.95 -0.83 -3.49
CA GLN A 359 7.91 0.11 -4.10
C GLN A 359 8.30 -0.29 -5.52
N ALA A 360 8.50 -1.57 -5.78
CA ALA A 360 8.82 -2.10 -7.10
C ALA A 360 7.65 -1.87 -8.08
N ALA A 361 6.40 -2.12 -7.64
CA ALA A 361 5.20 -1.87 -8.41
C ALA A 361 5.06 -0.38 -8.82
N LYS A 362 5.37 0.55 -7.91
CA LYS A 362 5.37 1.99 -8.23
C LYS A 362 6.35 2.36 -9.35
N MET A 363 7.44 1.61 -9.48
CA MET A 363 8.48 1.83 -10.48
C MET A 363 8.32 0.94 -11.71
N GLY A 364 7.33 0.03 -11.74
CA GLY A 364 7.11 -0.90 -12.84
C GLY A 364 8.17 -2.00 -12.95
N ILE A 365 8.86 -2.34 -11.86
CA ILE A 365 9.84 -3.45 -11.85
C ILE A 365 9.12 -4.75 -11.57
N ALA A 366 9.38 -5.79 -12.38
CA ALA A 366 8.77 -7.09 -12.21
C ALA A 366 9.27 -7.78 -10.92
N LEU A 367 8.41 -8.61 -10.33
CA LEU A 367 8.69 -9.34 -9.11
C LEU A 367 8.52 -10.82 -9.34
N GLU A 368 9.46 -11.59 -8.80
CA GLU A 368 9.46 -13.04 -8.90
C GLU A 368 9.66 -13.66 -7.53
N GLN A 369 9.17 -14.88 -7.38
CA GLN A 369 9.37 -15.66 -6.18
C GLN A 369 10.23 -16.87 -6.48
N GLY A 370 11.25 -17.08 -5.66
CA GLY A 370 12.15 -18.23 -5.74
C GLY A 370 12.29 -18.94 -4.39
N GLU A 371 12.89 -20.11 -4.43
CA GLU A 371 13.27 -20.87 -3.23
C GLU A 371 14.66 -20.44 -2.81
N GLN A 372 14.78 -19.97 -1.56
CA GLN A 372 16.07 -19.55 -1.05
C GLN A 372 16.86 -20.78 -0.58
N PRO A 373 18.12 -20.94 -1.00
CA PRO A 373 18.94 -22.05 -0.55
C PRO A 373 19.20 -21.99 0.96
N ILE A 374 19.24 -23.17 1.57
CA ILE A 374 19.39 -23.33 3.02
C ILE A 374 20.84 -23.03 3.46
N ARG A 375 21.82 -23.40 2.63
CA ARG A 375 23.26 -23.30 2.92
C ARG A 375 23.91 -22.18 2.11
N GLY A 376 25.15 -21.81 2.48
CA GLY A 376 25.92 -20.75 1.83
C GLY A 376 25.87 -19.43 2.58
N SER A 377 26.75 -18.51 2.18
CA SER A 377 26.75 -17.13 2.68
C SER A 377 25.49 -16.37 2.21
N PRO A 378 25.03 -15.33 2.92
CA PRO A 378 23.87 -14.54 2.47
C PRO A 378 24.00 -13.97 1.05
N GLN A 379 25.23 -13.73 0.59
CA GLN A 379 25.53 -13.26 -0.76
C GLN A 379 25.36 -14.38 -1.78
N GLU A 380 25.86 -15.58 -1.49
CA GLU A 380 25.66 -16.78 -2.32
C GLU A 380 24.19 -17.14 -2.39
N LYS A 381 23.47 -17.11 -1.27
CA LYS A 381 22.03 -17.36 -1.22
C LYS A 381 21.25 -16.39 -2.11
N ALA A 382 21.58 -15.10 -2.07
CA ALA A 382 20.97 -14.10 -2.93
C ALA A 382 21.28 -14.34 -4.43
N LYS A 383 22.52 -14.75 -4.74
CA LYS A 383 22.92 -15.09 -6.11
C LYS A 383 22.16 -16.31 -6.63
N GLU A 384 22.17 -17.40 -5.89
CA GLU A 384 21.51 -18.66 -6.25
C GLU A 384 20.01 -18.48 -6.39
N LEU A 385 19.38 -17.67 -5.52
CA LEU A 385 17.96 -17.31 -5.64
C LEU A 385 17.66 -16.64 -6.98
N ALA A 386 18.49 -15.69 -7.41
CA ALA A 386 18.32 -15.02 -8.69
C ALA A 386 18.50 -15.97 -9.88
N LEU A 387 19.54 -16.80 -9.87
CA LEU A 387 19.79 -17.80 -10.92
C LEU A 387 18.70 -18.87 -10.97
N GLY A 388 18.18 -19.31 -9.83
CA GLY A 388 17.08 -20.27 -9.74
C GLY A 388 15.79 -19.74 -10.39
N ALA A 389 15.51 -18.44 -10.25
CA ALA A 389 14.38 -17.80 -10.92
C ALA A 389 14.57 -17.74 -12.44
N ASP A 390 15.79 -17.43 -12.92
CA ASP A 390 16.08 -17.42 -14.36
C ASP A 390 15.92 -18.81 -15.00
N ASN A 391 16.45 -19.85 -14.33
CA ASN A 391 16.28 -21.23 -14.77
C ASN A 391 14.80 -21.63 -14.83
N SER A 392 14.01 -21.18 -13.85
CA SER A 392 12.56 -21.43 -13.81
C SER A 392 11.80 -20.71 -14.92
N ARG A 393 12.30 -19.57 -15.43
CA ARG A 393 11.74 -18.93 -16.64
C ARG A 393 12.04 -19.75 -17.87
N SER A 394 13.29 -20.18 -18.01
CA SER A 394 13.73 -20.99 -19.14
C SER A 394 12.96 -22.31 -19.23
N SER A 395 12.66 -22.95 -18.09
CA SER A 395 11.87 -24.19 -18.06
C SER A 395 10.36 -24.02 -18.31
N LYS A 396 9.81 -22.80 -18.23
CA LYS A 396 8.38 -22.52 -18.52
C LYS A 396 8.12 -22.14 -19.98
N ASN A 397 9.18 -21.82 -20.73
CA ASN A 397 9.12 -21.45 -22.14
C ASN A 397 9.33 -22.66 -23.08
N TYR A 398 9.54 -23.85 -22.51
CA TYR A 398 9.45 -25.16 -23.16
C TYR A 398 8.24 -25.90 -22.59
#